data_AF-A0A384K8K5-F1
#
_entry.id   AF-A0A384K8K5-F1
#
_cell.length_a   1.000
_cell.length_b   1.000
_cell.length_c   1.000
_cell.angle_alpha   90.00
_cell.angle_beta   90.00
_cell.angle_gamma   90.00
#
_symmetry.space_group_name_H-M   'P 1'
#
loop_
_entity.id
_entity.type
_entity.pdbx_description
1 polymer ?
#
loop_
_entity_poly.entity_id
_entity_poly.type
_entity_poly.pdbx_seq_one_letter_code
_entity_poly.pdbx_strand_id
1 'polypeptide(L)'
;MERRRVKGGILAAIGFVLSPLSWWNDLVVNLPLAYAFGVAVSLISRSWFLPGVVAGYWLTNVIGFVLLHKGAVDAVSAEAHPYTARRFTKDFAISVGYTVLVVLLVWFGFLSVPDGLLAALGR
;
A
#
# COMPACT_ATOMS: atom_id res chain seq x y z
N MET A 1 23.45 -15.71 8.74
CA MET A 1 22.67 -14.51 9.12
C MET A 1 22.49 -13.56 7.93
N GLU A 2 23.56 -13.11 7.27
CA GLU A 2 23.50 -12.19 6.10
C GLU A 2 22.61 -12.67 4.94
N ARG A 3 22.76 -13.92 4.49
CA ARG A 3 21.99 -14.44 3.35
C ARG A 3 20.46 -14.45 3.58
N ARG A 4 20.02 -14.57 4.85
CA ARG A 4 18.59 -14.48 5.20
C ARG A 4 18.11 -13.03 5.17
N ARG A 5 18.91 -12.09 5.68
CA ARG A 5 18.59 -10.65 5.64
C ARG A 5 18.50 -10.13 4.20
N VAL A 6 19.44 -10.52 3.32
CA VAL A 6 19.42 -10.13 1.90
C VAL A 6 18.21 -10.72 1.18
N LYS A 7 17.90 -12.00 1.40
CA LYS A 7 16.69 -12.62 0.83
C LYS A 7 15.42 -11.95 1.34
N GLY A 8 15.33 -11.66 2.64
CA GLY A 8 14.22 -10.93 3.24
C GLY A 8 14.06 -9.55 2.63
N GLY A 9 15.16 -8.82 2.43
CA GLY A 9 15.16 -7.50 1.78
C GLY A 9 14.66 -7.54 0.34
N ILE A 10 15.08 -8.54 -0.44
CA ILE A 10 14.57 -8.74 -1.82
C ILE A 10 13.08 -9.08 -1.80
N LEU A 11 12.64 -9.98 -0.91
CA LEU A 11 11.22 -10.31 -0.74
C LEU A 11 10.39 -9.09 -0.34
N ALA A 12 10.92 -8.25 0.55
CA ALA A 12 10.27 -7.03 0.99
C ALA A 12 10.17 -6.02 -0.17
N ALA A 13 11.23 -5.85 -0.96
CA ALA A 13 11.22 -4.97 -2.12
C ALA A 13 10.22 -5.44 -3.19
N ILE A 14 10.23 -6.74 -3.52
CA ILE A 14 9.26 -7.33 -4.46
C ILE A 14 7.83 -7.17 -3.91
N GLY A 15 7.62 -7.47 -2.63
CA GLY A 15 6.33 -7.28 -1.96
C GLY A 15 5.87 -5.83 -1.99
N PHE A 16 6.78 -4.87 -1.77
CA PHE A 16 6.49 -3.44 -1.83
C PHE A 16 6.04 -3.04 -3.24
N VAL A 17 6.72 -3.51 -4.29
CA VAL A 17 6.39 -3.25 -5.71
C VAL A 17 5.07 -3.93 -6.16
N LEU A 18 4.65 -5.00 -5.50
CA LEU A 18 3.36 -5.64 -5.78
C LEU A 18 2.23 -5.13 -4.88
N SER A 19 2.56 -4.48 -3.76
CA SER A 19 1.58 -3.97 -2.80
C SER A 19 0.92 -2.66 -3.27
N PRO A 20 -0.29 -2.35 -2.80
CA PRO A 20 -0.98 -1.09 -3.10
C PRO A 20 -0.41 0.11 -2.30
N LEU A 21 0.70 -0.07 -1.58
CA LEU A 21 1.30 1.00 -0.77
C LEU A 21 1.96 2.10 -1.61
N SER A 22 2.30 1.80 -2.88
CA SER A 22 2.78 2.79 -3.84
C SER A 22 1.75 3.00 -4.92
N TRP A 23 1.28 4.25 -5.05
CA TRP A 23 0.25 4.63 -6.01
C TRP A 23 0.63 4.36 -7.48
N TRP A 24 1.92 4.29 -7.81
CA TRP A 24 2.40 4.01 -9.17
C TRP A 24 2.44 2.50 -9.50
N ASN A 25 2.51 1.62 -8.50
CA ASN A 25 2.58 0.17 -8.71
C ASN A 25 1.35 -0.36 -9.43
N ASP A 26 0.18 0.17 -9.09
CA ASP A 26 -1.06 -0.31 -9.68
C ASP A 26 -1.07 -0.10 -11.18
N LEU A 27 -0.67 1.10 -11.63
CA LEU A 27 -0.65 1.44 -13.04
C LEU A 27 0.42 0.67 -13.83
N VAL A 28 1.63 0.52 -13.25
CA VAL A 28 2.81 0.01 -13.99
C VAL A 28 2.99 -1.50 -13.84
N VAL A 29 2.53 -2.10 -12.73
CA VAL A 29 2.83 -3.49 -12.37
C VAL A 29 1.55 -4.32 -12.18
N ASN A 30 0.66 -3.91 -11.28
CA ASN A 30 -0.48 -4.76 -10.92
C ASN A 30 -1.51 -4.84 -12.05
N LEU A 31 -1.83 -3.73 -12.72
CA LEU A 31 -2.79 -3.74 -13.83
C LEU A 31 -2.28 -4.53 -15.05
N PRO A 32 -1.02 -4.39 -15.50
CA PRO A 32 -0.48 -5.23 -16.56
C PRO A 32 -0.44 -6.72 -16.20
N LEU A 33 -0.06 -7.08 -14.97
CA LEU A 33 -0.07 -8.47 -14.51
C LEU A 33 -1.50 -9.03 -14.42
N ALA A 34 -2.43 -8.24 -13.90
CA ALA A 34 -3.85 -8.58 -13.84
C ALA A 34 -4.43 -8.79 -15.24
N TYR A 35 -4.09 -7.92 -16.19
CA TYR A 35 -4.50 -8.06 -17.59
C TYR A 35 -3.94 -9.35 -18.20
N ALA A 36 -2.64 -9.62 -18.03
CA ALA A 36 -2.00 -10.84 -18.52
C ALA A 36 -2.66 -12.10 -17.92
N PHE A 37 -2.99 -12.06 -16.63
CA PHE A 37 -3.74 -13.12 -15.97
C PHE A 37 -5.15 -13.29 -16.55
N GLY A 38 -5.87 -12.19 -16.77
CA GLY A 38 -7.17 -12.20 -17.44
C GLY A 38 -7.10 -12.80 -18.85
N VAL A 39 -6.06 -12.47 -19.63
CA VAL A 39 -5.81 -13.08 -20.94
C VAL A 39 -5.61 -14.59 -20.80
N ALA A 40 -4.78 -15.03 -19.85
CA ALA A 40 -4.51 -16.45 -19.64
C ALA A 40 -5.78 -17.23 -19.28
N VAL A 41 -6.62 -16.71 -18.38
CA VAL A 41 -7.90 -17.35 -18.01
C VAL A 41 -8.90 -17.29 -19.18
N SER A 42 -8.87 -16.24 -20.00
CA SER A 42 -9.75 -16.12 -21.17
C SER A 42 -9.51 -17.18 -22.26
N LEU A 43 -8.34 -17.83 -22.25
CA LEU A 43 -8.04 -18.97 -23.14
C LEU A 43 -8.96 -20.17 -22.87
N ILE A 44 -9.45 -20.32 -21.64
CA ILE A 44 -10.41 -21.37 -21.27
C ILE A 44 -11.82 -20.96 -21.74
N SER A 45 -12.20 -19.72 -21.46
CA SER A 45 -13.43 -19.13 -21.98
C SER A 45 -13.35 -17.61 -21.97
N ARG A 46 -13.76 -16.98 -23.08
CA ARG A 46 -13.72 -15.52 -23.25
C ARG A 46 -14.52 -14.77 -22.18
N SER A 47 -15.57 -15.36 -21.62
CA SER A 47 -16.37 -14.71 -20.56
C SER A 47 -15.62 -14.53 -19.24
N TRP A 48 -14.52 -15.27 -19.04
CA TRP A 48 -13.70 -15.20 -17.83
C TRP A 48 -12.63 -14.12 -17.88
N PHE A 49 -12.48 -13.39 -18.99
CA PHE A 49 -11.48 -12.34 -19.10
C PHE A 49 -11.60 -11.30 -17.98
N LEU A 50 -12.77 -10.65 -17.87
CA LEU A 50 -13.01 -9.62 -16.85
C LEU A 50 -12.92 -10.15 -15.41
N PRO A 51 -13.60 -11.26 -15.05
CA PRO A 51 -13.42 -11.89 -13.74
C PRO A 51 -11.95 -12.25 -13.45
N GLY A 52 -11.22 -12.71 -14.47
CA GLY A 52 -9.80 -13.02 -14.38
C GLY A 52 -8.96 -11.79 -14.07
N VAL A 53 -9.16 -10.66 -14.77
CA VAL A 53 -8.44 -9.42 -14.46
C VAL A 53 -8.67 -8.97 -13.02
N VAL A 54 -9.92 -8.99 -12.55
CA VAL A 54 -10.27 -8.61 -11.17
C VAL A 54 -9.59 -9.53 -10.16
N ALA A 55 -9.68 -10.86 -10.38
CA ALA A 55 -9.04 -11.84 -9.51
C ALA A 55 -7.51 -11.70 -9.52
N GLY A 56 -6.92 -11.46 -10.69
CA GLY A 56 -5.48 -11.25 -10.85
C GLY A 56 -5.01 -10.01 -10.09
N TYR A 57 -5.75 -8.91 -10.18
CA TYR A 57 -5.46 -7.67 -9.44
C TYR A 57 -5.56 -7.87 -7.91
N TRP A 58 -6.58 -8.58 -7.44
CA TRP A 58 -6.66 -8.93 -6.01
C TRP A 58 -5.50 -9.83 -5.59
N LEU A 59 -5.13 -10.78 -6.44
CA LEU A 59 -4.04 -11.71 -6.17
C LEU A 59 -2.70 -10.97 -6.08
N THR A 60 -2.38 -10.05 -7.00
CA THR A 60 -1.14 -9.27 -6.94
C THR A 60 -1.05 -8.46 -5.65
N ASN A 61 -2.16 -7.85 -5.22
CA ASN A 61 -2.22 -7.09 -3.97
C ASN A 61 -2.02 -7.98 -2.72
N VAL A 62 -2.72 -9.10 -2.64
CA VAL A 62 -2.59 -10.04 -1.50
C VAL A 62 -1.19 -10.63 -1.45
N ILE A 63 -0.66 -11.06 -2.59
CA ILE A 63 0.71 -11.58 -2.69
C ILE A 63 1.71 -10.49 -2.30
N GLY A 64 1.53 -9.26 -2.76
CA GLY A 64 2.37 -8.10 -2.42
C GLY A 64 2.46 -7.90 -0.91
N PHE A 65 1.33 -7.87 -0.20
CA PHE A 65 1.31 -7.76 1.26
C PHE A 65 1.97 -8.96 1.95
N VAL A 66 1.70 -10.19 1.50
CA VAL A 66 2.29 -11.39 2.11
C VAL A 66 3.80 -11.42 1.93
N LEU A 67 4.30 -11.10 0.73
CA LEU A 67 5.73 -11.04 0.44
C LEU A 67 6.40 -9.91 1.22
N LEU A 68 5.76 -8.75 1.31
CA LEU A 68 6.27 -7.62 2.08
C LEU A 68 6.36 -7.96 3.56
N HIS A 69 5.33 -8.56 4.14
CA HIS A 69 5.31 -8.93 5.55
C HIS A 69 6.37 -9.99 5.87
N LYS A 70 6.43 -11.07 5.09
CA LYS A 70 7.44 -12.13 5.27
C LYS A 70 8.85 -11.61 5.04
N GLY A 71 9.06 -10.81 4.00
CA GLY A 71 10.34 -10.20 3.68
C GLY A 71 10.79 -9.22 4.74
N ALA A 72 9.89 -8.38 5.25
CA ALA A 72 10.18 -7.46 6.34
C ALA A 72 10.54 -8.22 7.62
N VAL A 73 9.80 -9.27 7.98
CA VAL A 73 10.15 -10.12 9.13
C VAL A 73 11.54 -10.74 8.93
N ASP A 74 11.84 -11.33 7.79
CA ASP A 74 13.14 -11.97 7.52
C ASP A 74 14.32 -10.98 7.42
N ALA A 75 14.06 -9.76 6.92
CA ALA A 75 15.05 -8.68 6.81
C ALA A 75 15.31 -8.03 8.18
N VAL A 76 14.25 -7.80 8.95
CA VAL A 76 14.26 -7.03 10.22
C VAL A 76 14.45 -7.94 11.44
N SER A 77 14.38 -9.27 11.32
CA SER A 77 14.81 -10.23 12.37
C SER A 77 16.28 -10.08 12.79
N ALA A 78 16.98 -9.17 12.14
CA ALA A 78 18.23 -8.57 12.57
C ALA A 78 18.16 -7.71 13.85
N GLU A 79 17.14 -6.84 13.93
CA GLU A 79 17.07 -5.68 14.82
C GLU A 79 15.62 -5.19 14.90
N ALA A 80 14.66 -6.08 15.16
CA ALA A 80 13.34 -5.67 15.60
C ALA A 80 13.48 -5.09 17.01
N HIS A 81 13.99 -3.85 17.09
CA HIS A 81 13.86 -3.06 18.31
C HIS A 81 12.37 -2.98 18.62
N PRO A 82 11.91 -3.50 19.77
CA PRO A 82 10.50 -3.52 20.09
C PRO A 82 9.95 -2.10 20.00
N TYR A 83 8.79 -1.95 19.35
CA TYR A 83 8.10 -0.67 19.23
C TYR A 83 7.85 -0.15 20.64
N THR A 84 8.69 0.78 21.08
CA THR A 84 8.68 1.26 22.46
C THR A 84 7.59 2.31 22.61
N ALA A 85 6.93 2.39 23.76
CA ALA A 85 5.88 3.37 24.05
C ALA A 85 6.29 4.81 23.67
N ARG A 86 7.57 5.17 23.89
CA ARG A 86 8.14 6.47 23.51
C ARG A 86 8.10 6.76 22.00
N ARG A 87 8.30 5.73 21.16
CA ARG A 87 8.25 5.87 19.69
C ARG A 87 6.80 6.02 19.23
N PHE A 88 5.89 5.24 19.82
CA PHE A 88 4.45 5.40 19.62
C PHE A 88 3.95 6.79 20.00
N THR A 89 4.33 7.32 21.17
CA THR A 89 3.95 8.68 21.59
C THR A 89 4.50 9.75 20.66
N LYS A 90 5.73 9.57 20.15
CA LYS A 90 6.33 10.50 19.18
C LYS A 90 5.56 10.48 17.85
N ASP A 91 5.27 9.31 17.31
CA ASP A 91 4.53 9.16 16.05
C ASP A 91 3.09 9.69 16.20
N PHE A 92 2.47 9.44 17.35
CA PHE A 92 1.16 9.97 17.69
C PHE A 92 1.18 11.51 17.77
N ALA A 93 2.17 12.09 18.45
CA ALA A 93 2.31 13.54 18.55
C ALA A 93 2.56 14.19 17.17
N ILE A 94 3.33 13.54 16.30
CA ILE A 94 3.55 14.00 14.92
C ILE A 94 2.24 13.95 14.13
N SER A 95 1.48 12.86 14.22
CA SER A 95 0.20 12.71 13.53
C SER A 95 -0.84 13.73 13.99
N VAL A 96 -0.96 13.94 15.31
CA VAL A 96 -1.84 14.96 15.90
C VAL A 96 -1.38 16.35 15.48
N GLY A 97 -0.07 16.65 15.56
CA GLY A 97 0.48 17.94 15.17
C GLY A 97 0.26 18.27 13.69
N TYR A 98 0.45 17.29 12.80
CA TYR A 98 0.15 17.42 11.38
C TYR A 98 -1.35 17.66 11.14
N THR A 99 -2.22 16.94 11.84
CA THR A 99 -3.67 17.12 11.74
C THR A 99 -4.10 18.52 12.17
N VAL A 100 -3.58 19.00 13.31
CA VAL A 100 -3.82 20.36 13.80
C VAL A 100 -3.32 21.39 12.80
N LEU A 101 -2.13 21.21 12.23
CA LEU A 101 -1.58 22.09 11.22
C LEU A 101 -2.49 22.18 9.98
N VAL A 102 -2.98 21.04 9.47
CA VAL A 102 -3.92 21.00 8.34
C VAL A 102 -5.22 21.75 8.67
N VAL A 103 -5.79 21.53 9.86
CA VAL A 103 -7.01 22.24 10.30
C VAL A 103 -6.77 23.74 10.39
N LEU A 104 -5.62 24.18 10.91
CA LEU A 104 -5.26 25.59 10.97
C LEU A 104 -5.08 26.19 9.57
N LEU A 105 -4.41 25.49 8.67
CA LEU A 105 -4.24 25.93 7.28
C LEU A 105 -5.59 26.11 6.56
N VAL A 106 -6.54 25.21 6.81
CA VAL A 106 -7.92 25.34 6.31
C VAL A 106 -8.62 26.55 6.94
N TRP A 107 -8.53 26.71 8.26
CA TRP A 107 -9.20 27.81 8.97
C TRP A 107 -8.66 29.18 8.56
N PHE A 108 -7.33 29.34 8.43
CA PHE A 108 -6.72 30.57 7.95
C PHE A 108 -6.91 30.79 6.43
N GLY A 109 -7.57 29.87 5.72
CA GLY A 109 -7.87 30.01 4.29
C GLY A 109 -6.68 29.80 3.37
N PHE A 110 -5.55 29.29 3.87
CA PHE A 110 -4.41 28.88 3.05
C PHE A 110 -4.70 27.59 2.26
N LEU A 111 -5.60 26.75 2.79
CA LEU A 111 -6.08 25.54 2.11
C LEU A 111 -7.58 25.62 1.86
N SER A 112 -7.99 25.49 0.60
CA SER A 112 -9.40 25.40 0.22
C SER A 112 -9.87 23.96 0.35
N VAL A 113 -11.00 23.74 1.03
CA VAL A 113 -11.66 22.43 1.07
C VAL A 113 -12.46 22.26 -0.22
N PRO A 114 -12.40 21.09 -0.90
CA PRO A 114 -13.20 20.87 -2.10
C PRO A 114 -14.69 21.00 -1.82
N ASP A 115 -15.43 21.75 -2.65
CA ASP A 115 -16.85 22.06 -2.45
C ASP A 115 -17.73 20.79 -2.33
N GLY A 116 -17.35 19.72 -3.02
CA GLY A 116 -18.04 18.42 -2.92
C GLY A 116 -17.96 17.75 -1.54
N LEU A 117 -16.95 18.07 -0.73
CA LEU A 117 -16.81 17.58 0.65
C LEU A 117 -17.68 18.40 1.62
N LEU A 118 -17.79 19.71 1.40
CA LEU A 118 -18.62 20.60 2.21
C LEU A 118 -20.11 20.30 1.99
N ALA A 119 -20.52 20.12 0.72
CA ALA A 119 -21.87 19.76 0.36
C ALA A 119 -22.32 18.41 0.96
N ALA A 120 -21.40 17.42 1.05
CA ALA A 120 -21.67 16.13 1.68
C ALA A 120 -21.82 16.22 3.21
N LEU A 121 -21.27 17.26 3.84
CA LEU A 121 -21.42 17.57 5.27
C LEU A 121 -22.60 18.51 5.55
N GLY A 122 -23.41 18.82 4.53
CA GLY A 122 -24.61 19.66 4.66
C GLY A 122 -24.31 21.15 4.81
N ARG A 123 -23.14 21.62 4.35
CA ARG A 123 -22.79 23.05 4.29
C ARG A 123 -22.52 23.51 2.86
#